data_AF-A0A401REY8-F1
#
_entry.id   AF-A0A401REY8-F1
#
_cell.length_a   1.000
_cell.length_b   1.000
_cell.length_c   1.000
_cell.angle_alpha   90.00
_cell.angle_beta   90.00
_cell.angle_gamma   90.00
#
_symmetry.space_group_name_H-M   'P 1'
#
loop_
_entity.id
_entity.type
_entity.pdbx_description
1 polymer ?
#
loop_
_entity_poly.entity_id
_entity_poly.type
_entity_poly.pdbx_seq_one_letter_code
_entity_poly.pdbx_strand_id
1 'polypeptide(L)'
;MEYGLGPNGGIVTALNLFATRFDQVMKFIEKRQQDCRFVLIDTPGQIEVFTWSASGTIITEALASTFSTVVVYVMDTSRSTNPVTFMSNMLYACSILYKTRLPFIVIMNK
;
A
#
# COMPACT_ATOMS: atom_id res chain seq x y z
N MET A 1 25.09 -2.21 10.81
CA MET A 1 24.42 -1.95 12.11
C MET A 1 24.44 -0.47 12.51
N GLU A 2 24.70 0.47 11.60
CA GLU A 2 24.94 1.90 11.94
C GLU A 2 23.74 2.70 12.48
N TYR A 3 22.52 2.17 12.43
CA TYR A 3 21.33 2.83 13.00
C TYR A 3 20.55 1.96 14.01
N GLY A 4 21.05 0.77 14.35
CA GLY A 4 20.37 -0.14 15.30
C GLY A 4 18.99 -0.65 14.87
N LEU A 5 18.57 -0.39 13.63
CA LEU A 5 17.25 -0.78 13.13
C LEU A 5 17.24 -2.22 12.61
N GLY A 6 16.23 -2.99 13.00
CA GLY A 6 15.89 -4.26 12.33
C GLY A 6 15.30 -4.04 10.94
N PRO A 7 15.11 -5.10 10.13
CA PRO A 7 14.65 -5.00 8.74
C PRO A 7 13.37 -4.16 8.56
N ASN A 8 12.36 -4.38 9.40
CA ASN A 8 11.10 -3.62 9.35
C ASN A 8 11.29 -2.15 9.79
N GLY A 9 12.18 -1.89 10.75
CA GLY A 9 12.51 -0.54 11.19
C GLY A 9 13.13 0.29 10.07
N GLY A 10 14.02 -0.31 9.27
CA GLY A 10 14.59 0.34 8.09
C GLY A 10 13.53 0.72 7.05
N ILE A 11 12.57 -0.17 6.78
CA ILE A 11 11.47 0.10 5.83
C ILE A 11 10.57 1.23 6.34
N VAL A 12 10.20 1.22 7.63
CA VAL A 12 9.39 2.29 8.25
C VAL A 12 10.11 3.63 8.15
N THR A 13 11.41 3.69 8.47
CA THR A 13 12.19 4.93 8.36
C THR A 13 12.25 5.44 6.92
N ALA A 14 12.47 4.56 5.95
CA ALA A 14 12.46 4.93 4.54
C ALA A 14 11.09 5.47 4.11
N LEU A 15 9.99 4.81 4.52
CA LEU A 15 8.63 5.24 4.23
C LEU A 15 8.31 6.59 4.88
N ASN A 16 8.78 6.83 6.10
CA ASN A 16 8.65 8.12 6.79
C ASN A 16 9.36 9.24 6.02
N LEU A 17 10.61 9.01 5.61
CA LEU A 17 11.36 10.00 4.80
C LEU A 17 10.67 10.25 3.46
N PHE A 18 10.18 9.21 2.80
CA PHE A 18 9.45 9.32 1.54
C PHE A 18 8.15 10.14 1.70
N ALA A 19 7.38 9.90 2.76
CA ALA A 19 6.17 10.66 3.06
C ALA A 19 6.43 12.17 3.20
N THR A 20 7.57 12.58 3.78
CA THR A 20 7.91 14.03 3.91
C THR A 20 8.09 14.76 2.57
N ARG A 21 8.32 14.03 1.48
CA ARG A 21 8.52 14.58 0.13
C ARG A 21 7.43 14.15 -0.84
N PHE A 22 6.37 13.51 -0.35
CA PHE A 22 5.36 12.88 -1.21
C PHE A 22 4.59 13.90 -2.06
N ASP A 23 4.46 15.15 -1.59
CA ASP A 23 3.90 16.25 -2.40
C ASP A 23 4.63 16.47 -3.73
N GLN A 24 5.93 16.21 -3.79
CA GLN A 24 6.69 16.32 -5.03
C GLN A 24 6.31 15.21 -6.02
N VAL A 25 6.02 14.02 -5.51
CA VAL A 25 5.52 12.88 -6.29
C VAL A 25 4.13 13.17 -6.83
N MET A 26 3.24 13.72 -5.99
CA MET A 26 1.90 14.14 -6.42
C MET A 26 1.95 15.13 -7.58
N LYS A 27 2.76 16.19 -7.47
CA LYS A 27 2.99 17.16 -8.55
C LYS A 27 3.58 16.54 -9.81
N PHE A 28 4.43 15.53 -9.66
CA PHE A 28 4.99 14.81 -10.81
C PHE A 28 3.92 13.99 -11.53
N ILE A 29 3.04 13.30 -10.80
CA ILE A 29 1.93 12.54 -11.36
C ILE A 29 0.94 13.47 -12.07
N GLU A 30 0.57 14.59 -11.46
CA GLU A 30 -0.32 15.61 -12.05
C GLU A 30 0.20 16.09 -13.40
N LYS A 31 1.49 16.43 -13.50
CA LYS A 31 2.12 16.88 -14.76
C LYS A 31 2.06 15.84 -15.87
N ARG A 32 2.00 14.55 -15.53
CA ARG A 32 2.01 13.42 -16.45
C ARG A 32 0.61 12.88 -16.76
N GLN A 33 -0.45 13.46 -16.20
CA GLN A 33 -1.82 12.95 -16.36
C GLN A 33 -2.29 12.84 -17.82
N GLN A 34 -1.80 13.70 -18.71
CA GLN A 34 -2.16 13.65 -20.13
C GLN A 34 -1.43 12.53 -20.89
N ASP A 35 -0.25 12.14 -20.43
CA ASP A 35 0.59 11.13 -21.09
C ASP A 35 0.33 9.72 -20.52
N CYS A 36 -0.06 9.63 -19.25
CA CYS A 36 -0.21 8.38 -18.51
C CYS A 36 -1.64 8.22 -18.00
N ARG A 37 -2.38 7.28 -18.59
CA ARG A 37 -3.74 6.94 -18.15
C ARG A 37 -3.79 6.30 -16.76
N PHE A 38 -2.75 5.55 -16.39
CA PHE A 38 -2.68 4.82 -15.12
C PHE A 38 -1.33 5.01 -14.46
N VAL A 39 -1.35 5.03 -13.13
CA VAL A 39 -0.16 4.99 -12.28
C VAL A 39 -0.26 3.76 -11.41
N LEU A 40 0.73 2.87 -11.49
CA LEU A 40 0.88 1.77 -10.55
C LEU A 40 1.84 2.18 -9.45
N ILE A 41 1.42 1.94 -8.21
CA ILE A 41 2.23 2.20 -7.02
C ILE A 41 2.51 0.86 -6.36
N ASP A 42 3.77 0.46 -6.39
CA ASP A 42 4.22 -0.71 -5.66
C ASP A 42 4.51 -0.33 -4.21
N THR A 43 4.11 -1.20 -3.28
CA THR A 43 4.19 -0.96 -1.85
C THR A 43 5.24 -1.88 -1.21
N PRO A 44 5.77 -1.57 -0.02
CA PRO A 44 6.70 -2.46 0.65
C PRO A 44 6.13 -3.88 0.83
N GLY A 45 6.95 -4.91 0.59
CA GLY A 45 6.51 -6.31 0.69
C GLY A 45 6.02 -6.74 2.09
N GLN A 46 6.41 -6.00 3.13
CA GLN A 46 5.84 -6.12 4.47
C GLN A 46 4.57 -5.27 4.55
N ILE A 47 3.42 -5.89 4.26
CA ILE A 47 2.12 -5.19 4.13
C ILE A 47 1.80 -4.33 5.35
N GLU A 48 2.13 -4.80 6.56
CA GLU A 48 1.84 -4.10 7.81
C GLU A 48 2.55 -2.74 7.91
N VAL A 49 3.76 -2.65 7.37
CA VAL A 49 4.56 -1.40 7.38
C VAL A 49 3.87 -0.32 6.55
N PHE A 50 3.17 -0.69 5.48
CA PHE A 50 2.40 0.26 4.69
C PHE A 50 1.01 0.50 5.27
N THR A 51 0.25 -0.56 5.58
CA THR A 51 -1.17 -0.43 5.96
C THR A 51 -1.39 0.12 7.36
N TRP A 52 -0.42 0.00 8.28
CA TRP A 52 -0.59 0.42 9.67
C TRP A 52 0.31 1.59 10.08
N SER A 53 1.23 2.04 9.23
CA SER A 53 2.04 3.22 9.53
C SER A 53 1.30 4.53 9.24
N ALA A 54 1.69 5.58 9.96
CA ALA A 54 1.23 6.94 9.68
C ALA A 54 1.61 7.36 8.25
N SER A 55 2.83 7.04 7.83
CA SER A 55 3.36 7.40 6.50
C SER A 55 2.61 6.73 5.36
N GLY A 56 2.28 5.44 5.48
CA GLY A 56 1.45 4.76 4.48
C GLY A 56 0.01 5.32 4.44
N THR A 57 -0.52 5.74 5.59
CA THR A 57 -1.83 6.42 5.65
C THR A 57 -1.77 7.77 4.91
N ILE A 58 -0.77 8.61 5.20
CA ILE A 58 -0.56 9.91 4.54
C ILE A 58 -0.45 9.74 3.02
N ILE A 59 0.36 8.79 2.57
CA ILE A 59 0.55 8.49 1.14
C ILE A 59 -0.77 8.08 0.49
N THR A 60 -1.50 7.16 1.12
CA THR A 60 -2.77 6.64 0.60
C THR A 60 -3.83 7.73 0.53
N GLU A 61 -3.95 8.57 1.56
CA GLU A 61 -4.90 9.67 1.62
C GLU A 61 -4.57 10.77 0.60
N ALA A 62 -3.28 11.11 0.44
CA ALA A 62 -2.84 12.07 -0.57
C ALA A 62 -3.25 11.63 -1.98
N LEU A 63 -3.00 10.35 -2.32
CA LEU A 63 -3.41 9.78 -3.60
C LEU A 63 -4.93 9.77 -3.76
N ALA A 64 -5.65 9.30 -2.75
CA ALA A 64 -7.12 9.20 -2.75
C ALA A 64 -7.81 10.56 -2.89
N SER A 65 -7.24 11.61 -2.29
CA SER A 65 -7.80 12.96 -2.31
C SER A 65 -7.67 13.65 -3.67
N THR A 66 -6.68 13.23 -4.48
CA THR A 66 -6.34 13.91 -5.75
C THR A 66 -6.72 13.08 -6.97
N PHE A 67 -6.65 11.74 -6.87
CA PHE A 67 -6.84 10.83 -7.98
C PHE A 67 -7.86 9.74 -7.66
N SER A 68 -8.52 9.22 -8.69
CA SER A 68 -9.33 8.01 -8.57
C SER A 68 -8.41 6.82 -8.25
N THR A 69 -8.37 6.44 -6.98
CA THR A 69 -7.43 5.45 -6.45
C THR A 69 -8.17 4.16 -6.12
N VAL A 70 -7.59 3.03 -6.53
CA VAL A 70 -8.11 1.69 -6.26
C VAL A 70 -7.03 0.89 -5.53
N VAL A 71 -7.40 0.21 -4.44
CA VAL A 71 -6.49 -0.68 -3.72
C VAL A 71 -6.57 -2.07 -4.35
N VAL A 72 -5.42 -2.60 -4.73
CA VAL A 72 -5.28 -3.96 -5.25
C VAL A 72 -4.62 -4.83 -4.19
N TYR A 73 -5.41 -5.74 -3.60
CA TYR A 73 -4.93 -6.68 -2.60
C TYR A 73 -4.57 -8.00 -3.25
N VAL A 74 -3.28 -8.29 -3.33
CA VAL A 74 -2.76 -9.50 -3.96
C VAL A 74 -2.62 -10.61 -2.92
N MET A 75 -3.35 -11.69 -3.13
CA MET A 75 -3.31 -12.91 -2.32
C MET A 75 -2.57 -14.01 -3.08
N ASP A 76 -1.67 -14.71 -2.39
CA ASP A 76 -1.05 -15.95 -2.87
C ASP A 76 -2.04 -17.13 -2.70
N THR A 77 -2.41 -17.75 -3.82
CA THR A 77 -3.39 -18.84 -3.88
C THR A 77 -2.78 -20.15 -3.37
N SER A 78 -1.51 -20.43 -3.71
CA SER A 78 -0.79 -21.62 -3.24
C SER A 78 -0.73 -21.72 -1.71
N ARG A 79 -0.66 -20.58 -1.04
CA ARG A 79 -0.64 -20.46 0.44
C ARG A 79 -2.03 -20.42 1.07
N SER A 80 -3.09 -20.21 0.29
CA SER A 80 -4.45 -19.99 0.77
C SER A 80 -5.40 -21.16 0.50
N THR A 81 -4.87 -22.36 0.25
CA THR A 81 -5.69 -23.58 0.03
C THR A 81 -6.38 -24.08 1.31
N ASN A 82 -5.82 -23.76 2.48
CA ASN A 82 -6.43 -24.06 3.77
C ASN A 82 -7.56 -23.04 4.06
N PRO A 83 -8.80 -23.49 4.36
CA PRO A 83 -9.93 -22.60 4.64
C PRO A 83 -9.67 -21.60 5.78
N VAL A 84 -8.92 -21.99 6.82
CA VAL A 84 -8.58 -21.11 7.94
C VAL A 84 -7.68 -19.98 7.45
N THR A 85 -6.63 -20.29 6.70
CA THR A 85 -5.71 -19.30 6.11
C THR A 85 -6.43 -18.37 5.14
N PHE A 86 -7.31 -18.91 4.30
CA PHE A 86 -8.13 -18.12 3.39
C PHE A 86 -9.04 -17.13 4.14
N MET A 87 -9.77 -17.60 5.16
CA MET A 87 -10.62 -16.73 5.98
C MET A 87 -9.82 -15.65 6.70
N SER A 88 -8.67 -15.99 7.28
CA SER A 88 -7.78 -15.01 7.91
C SER A 88 -7.33 -13.93 6.92
N ASN A 89 -6.94 -14.33 5.70
CA ASN A 89 -6.56 -13.36 4.67
C ASN A 89 -7.73 -12.48 4.21
N MET A 90 -8.94 -13.04 4.10
CA MET A 90 -10.15 -12.25 3.78
C MET A 90 -10.48 -11.24 4.89
N LEU A 91 -10.39 -11.64 6.15
CA LEU A 91 -10.59 -10.72 7.29
C LEU A 91 -9.53 -9.60 7.30
N TYR A 92 -8.29 -9.92 6.92
CA TYR A 92 -7.23 -8.93 6.80
C TYR A 92 -7.51 -7.96 5.64
N ALA A 93 -7.90 -8.46 4.47
CA ALA A 93 -8.32 -7.66 3.33
C ALA A 93 -9.50 -6.72 3.70
N CYS A 94 -10.52 -7.24 4.40
CA CYS A 94 -11.63 -6.44 4.91
C CYS A 94 -11.15 -5.34 5.87
N SER A 95 -10.20 -5.63 6.75
CA SER A 95 -9.64 -4.64 7.68
C SER A 95 -8.97 -3.48 6.92
N ILE A 96 -8.24 -3.78 5.84
CA ILE A 96 -7.64 -2.76 4.97
C ILE A 96 -8.70 -1.98 4.20
N LEU A 97 -9.74 -2.65 3.66
CA LEU A 97 -10.87 -1.99 3.00
C LEU A 97 -11.53 -0.97 3.94
N TYR A 98 -11.84 -1.35 5.18
CA TYR A 98 -12.46 -0.44 6.16
C TYR A 98 -11.54 0.72 6.56
N LYS A 99 -10.23 0.48 6.66
CA LYS A 99 -9.26 1.52 6.98
C LYS A 99 -9.11 2.52 5.83
N THR A 100 -8.95 2.03 4.61
CA THR A 100 -8.66 2.87 3.42
C THR A 100 -9.90 3.54 2.85
N ARG A 101 -11.07 2.89 2.95
CA ARG A 101 -12.34 3.35 2.37
C ARG A 101 -12.28 3.62 0.87
N LEU A 102 -11.41 2.89 0.17
CA LEU A 102 -11.22 2.97 -1.27
C LEU A 102 -11.90 1.80 -1.99
N PRO A 103 -12.24 1.95 -3.28
CA PRO A 103 -12.55 0.80 -4.13
C PRO A 103 -11.44 -0.24 -4.00
N PHE A 104 -11.83 -1.50 -3.80
CA PHE A 104 -10.91 -2.55 -3.37
C PHE A 104 -11.10 -3.79 -4.23
N ILE A 105 -10.00 -4.28 -4.82
CA ILE A 105 -9.99 -5.45 -5.67
C ILE A 105 -9.08 -6.50 -5.04
N VAL A 106 -9.62 -7.67 -4.74
CA VAL A 106 -8.82 -8.84 -4.37
C VAL A 106 -8.37 -9.54 -5.64
N ILE A 107 -7.06 -9.75 -5.78
CA ILE A 107 -6.48 -10.53 -6.87
C ILE A 107 -5.87 -11.79 -6.27
N MET A 108 -6.31 -12.95 -6.75
CA MET A 108 -5.69 -14.23 -6.46
C MET A 108 -4.57 -14.47 -7.47
N ASN A 109 -3.32 -14.37 -6.99
CA ASN A 109 -2.12 -14.66 -7.77
C ASN A 109 -1.58 -16.06 -7.40
N LYS A 110 -0.70 -16.62 -8.23
CA LYS A 110 -0.14 -17.98 -8.08
C LYS A 110 0.30 -18.28 -6.65
#